data_AF-A0A220S841-F1
#
_entry.id   AF-A0A220S841-F1
#
_cell.length_a   1.000
_cell.length_b   1.000
_cell.length_c   1.000
_cell.angle_alpha   90.00
_cell.angle_beta   90.00
_cell.angle_gamma   90.00
#
_symmetry.space_group_name_H-M   'P 1'
#
loop_
_entity.id
_entity.type
_entity.pdbx_description
1 polymer ?
#
loop_
_entity_poly.entity_id
_entity_poly.type
_entity_poly.pdbx_seq_one_letter_code
_entity_poly.pdbx_strand_id
1 'polypeptide(L)'
;MNYKLALNTQEPNSNIVFNTIVFDAFKINIVERYAGSMNSRPKLCEVLFKVRTLDDDIIKRRDGNIRVKIKGDEFDAYLKLTLKLNSYEYKNKLINRKDAEQDYVHFILSLVIANYNLN
;
A
#
# COMPACT_ATOMS: atom_id res chain seq x y z
N MET A 1 11.36 10.32 8.77
CA MET A 1 10.04 10.01 9.34
C MET A 1 10.05 8.55 9.73
N ASN A 2 9.71 8.23 10.97
CA ASN A 2 9.65 6.83 11.42
C ASN A 2 8.34 6.21 10.93
N TYR A 3 8.41 4.98 10.42
CA TYR A 3 7.25 4.21 10.03
C TYR A 3 7.48 2.72 10.30
N LYS A 4 6.37 1.98 10.44
CA LYS A 4 6.38 0.51 10.42
C LYS A 4 5.61 0.05 9.21
N LEU A 5 6.22 -0.83 8.43
CA LEU A 5 5.63 -1.39 7.22
C LEU A 5 5.26 -2.86 7.45
N ALA A 6 3.98 -3.17 7.31
CA ALA A 6 3.46 -4.53 7.32
C ALA A 6 2.96 -4.86 5.91
N LEU A 7 3.68 -5.73 5.20
CA LEU A 7 3.36 -6.14 3.84
C LEU A 7 2.78 -7.55 3.80
N ASN A 8 2.00 -7.82 2.76
CA ASN A 8 1.55 -9.15 2.36
C ASN A 8 0.75 -9.90 3.43
N THR A 9 -0.07 -9.18 4.21
CA THR A 9 -1.01 -9.82 5.14
C THR A 9 -2.18 -10.39 4.35
N GLN A 10 -2.36 -11.70 4.38
CA GLN A 10 -3.34 -12.40 3.55
C GLN A 10 -3.95 -13.57 4.32
N GLU A 11 -5.26 -13.75 4.22
CA GLU A 11 -5.93 -14.95 4.73
C GLU A 11 -5.72 -16.14 3.78
N PRO A 12 -5.69 -17.39 4.29
CA PRO A 12 -5.57 -18.58 3.45
C PRO A 12 -6.63 -18.59 2.33
N ASN A 13 -6.21 -18.86 1.10
CA ASN A 13 -7.06 -18.90 -0.10
C ASN A 13 -7.78 -17.57 -0.47
N SER A 14 -7.39 -16.44 0.13
CA SER A 14 -7.93 -15.13 -0.24
C SER A 14 -7.19 -14.56 -1.46
N ASN A 15 -7.91 -13.89 -2.36
CA ASN A 15 -7.30 -13.09 -3.44
C ASN A 15 -7.12 -11.61 -3.04
N ILE A 16 -7.23 -11.32 -1.75
CA ILE A 16 -7.10 -9.98 -1.19
C ILE A 16 -5.87 -9.95 -0.29
N VAL A 17 -5.00 -8.99 -0.54
CA VAL A 17 -3.79 -8.74 0.24
C VAL A 17 -3.92 -7.39 0.94
N PHE A 18 -3.55 -7.35 2.21
CA PHE A 18 -3.54 -6.17 3.04
C PHE A 18 -2.10 -5.73 3.30
N ASN A 19 -1.82 -4.47 2.98
CA ASN A 19 -0.59 -3.79 3.37
C ASN A 19 -0.95 -2.65 4.33
N THR A 20 -0.16 -2.44 5.36
CA THR A 20 -0.36 -1.34 6.31
C THR A 20 0.94 -0.58 6.55
N ILE A 21 0.86 0.74 6.46
CA ILE A 21 1.92 1.66 6.83
C ILE A 21 1.47 2.37 8.10
N VAL A 22 2.22 2.24 9.19
CA VAL A 22 1.93 2.90 10.47
C VAL A 22 2.95 4.00 10.71
N PHE A 23 2.47 5.23 10.86
CA PHE A 23 3.23 6.39 11.29
C PHE A 23 2.90 6.72 12.75
N ASP A 24 3.63 7.69 13.31
CA ASP A 24 3.44 8.13 14.70
C ASP A 24 2.10 8.85 14.94
N ALA A 25 1.42 9.32 13.89
CA ALA A 25 0.15 10.06 14.00
C ALA A 25 -1.06 9.36 13.35
N PHE A 26 -0.82 8.49 12.37
CA PHE A 26 -1.89 7.85 11.60
C PHE A 26 -1.40 6.56 10.96
N LYS A 27 -2.33 5.76 10.44
CA LYS A 27 -2.03 4.56 9.66
C LYS A 27 -2.74 4.57 8.32
N ILE A 28 -2.10 3.99 7.32
CA ILE A 28 -2.63 3.81 5.97
C ILE A 28 -2.86 2.33 5.77
N ASN A 29 -4.11 1.94 5.52
CA ASN A 29 -4.44 0.58 5.11
C ASN A 29 -4.64 0.55 3.61
N ILE A 30 -3.89 -0.32 2.96
CA ILE A 30 -3.91 -0.55 1.52
C ILE A 30 -4.45 -1.95 1.29
N VAL A 31 -5.42 -2.05 0.38
CA VAL A 31 -6.09 -3.29 0.00
C VAL A 31 -5.80 -3.52 -1.47
N GLU A 32 -5.15 -4.64 -1.74
CA GLU A 32 -4.88 -5.13 -3.07
C GLU A 32 -5.82 -6.28 -3.39
N ARG A 33 -6.43 -6.26 -4.57
CA ARG A 33 -7.24 -7.37 -5.09
C ARG A 33 -6.57 -7.95 -6.31
N TYR A 34 -6.33 -9.25 -6.27
CA TYR A 34 -5.76 -10.01 -7.36
C TYR A 34 -6.84 -10.82 -8.10
N ALA A 35 -6.65 -11.02 -9.39
CA ALA A 35 -7.36 -12.04 -10.18
C ALA A 35 -6.47 -13.27 -10.38
N GLY A 36 -7.11 -14.42 -10.58
CA GLY A 36 -6.45 -15.72 -10.68
C GLY A 36 -6.18 -16.34 -9.30
N SER A 37 -5.51 -17.50 -9.31
CA SER A 37 -5.01 -18.12 -8.09
C SER A 37 -3.71 -17.44 -7.66
N MET A 38 -3.59 -17.14 -6.37
CA MET A 38 -2.36 -16.61 -5.78
C MET A 38 -1.15 -17.53 -5.99
N ASN A 39 -1.38 -18.83 -6.23
CA ASN A 39 -0.32 -19.82 -6.45
C ASN A 39 0.05 -20.03 -7.93
N SER A 40 -0.71 -19.51 -8.89
CA SER A 40 -0.54 -19.85 -10.31
C SER A 40 -0.68 -18.66 -11.27
N ARG A 41 -0.09 -17.51 -10.88
CA ARG A 41 -0.07 -16.21 -11.58
C ARG A 41 -1.14 -15.22 -11.08
N PRO A 42 -0.98 -14.68 -9.86
CA PRO A 42 -1.82 -13.57 -9.41
C PRO A 42 -1.60 -12.33 -10.28
N LYS A 43 -2.70 -11.72 -10.73
CA LYS A 43 -2.66 -10.43 -11.43
C LYS A 43 -3.31 -9.36 -10.56
N LEU A 44 -2.55 -8.34 -10.16
CA LEU A 44 -3.10 -7.22 -9.40
C LEU A 44 -4.11 -6.47 -10.27
N CYS A 45 -5.36 -6.39 -9.83
CA CYS A 45 -6.46 -5.79 -10.59
C CYS A 45 -6.95 -4.48 -9.99
N GLU A 46 -6.88 -4.35 -8.67
CA GLU A 46 -7.37 -3.16 -7.99
C GLU A 46 -6.55 -2.90 -6.73
N VAL A 47 -6.28 -1.61 -6.48
CA VAL A 47 -5.66 -1.14 -5.26
C VAL A 47 -6.49 -0.01 -4.70
N LEU A 48 -6.87 -0.15 -3.43
CA LEU A 48 -7.60 0.85 -2.67
C LEU A 48 -6.79 1.19 -1.43
N PHE A 49 -6.84 2.43 -0.96
CA PHE A 49 -6.33 2.75 0.37
C PHE A 49 -7.29 3.64 1.16
N LYS A 50 -7.14 3.59 2.48
CA LYS A 50 -7.82 4.43 3.46
C LYS A 50 -6.84 4.86 4.53
N VAL A 51 -7.08 6.03 5.12
CA VAL A 51 -6.29 6.57 6.22
C VAL A 51 -7.11 6.49 7.50
N ARG A 52 -6.46 6.13 8.60
CA ARG A 52 -7.05 6.04 9.93
C ARG A 52 -6.19 6.73 10.97
N THR A 53 -6.81 7.21 12.05
CA THR A 53 -6.09 7.58 13.27
C THR A 53 -5.44 6.33 13.90
N LEU A 54 -4.60 6.53 14.92
CA LEU A 54 -4.04 5.42 15.69
C LEU A 54 -5.15 4.60 16.36
N ASP A 55 -6.21 5.26 16.84
CA ASP A 55 -7.41 4.70 17.47
C ASP A 55 -8.40 4.05 16.49
N ASP A 56 -7.99 3.82 15.23
CA ASP A 56 -8.79 3.17 14.18
C ASP A 56 -9.95 3.96 13.58
N ASP A 57 -10.10 5.24 13.94
CA ASP A 57 -11.09 6.12 13.31
C ASP A 57 -10.75 6.40 11.85
N ILE A 58 -11.76 6.27 10.98
CA ILE A 58 -11.59 6.50 9.54
C ILE A 58 -11.56 7.99 9.24
N ILE A 59 -10.46 8.46 8.65
CA ILE A 59 -10.34 9.83 8.17
C ILE A 59 -11.06 9.92 6.81
N LYS A 60 -11.89 10.95 6.63
CA LYS A 60 -12.54 11.22 5.34
C LYS A 60 -11.60 11.98 4.41
N ARG A 61 -11.70 11.70 3.12
CA ARG A 61 -11.06 12.46 2.04
C ARG A 61 -11.67 13.85 1.93
N ARG A 62 -11.01 14.71 1.17
CA ARG A 62 -11.49 16.07 0.84
C ARG A 62 -12.88 16.11 0.21
N ASP A 63 -13.23 15.07 -0.54
CA ASP A 63 -14.52 14.92 -1.22
C ASP A 63 -15.60 14.22 -0.37
N GLY A 64 -15.31 13.93 0.91
CA GLY A 64 -16.21 13.23 1.82
C GLY A 64 -16.18 11.70 1.70
N ASN A 65 -15.48 11.13 0.71
CA ASN A 65 -15.32 9.68 0.58
C ASN A 65 -14.30 9.12 1.58
N ILE A 66 -14.36 7.83 1.87
CA ILE A 66 -13.44 7.20 2.86
C ILE A 66 -12.21 6.54 2.21
N ARG A 67 -12.28 6.20 0.93
CA ARG A 67 -11.28 5.40 0.21
C ARG A 67 -10.84 6.08 -1.07
N VAL A 68 -9.57 5.90 -1.40
CA VAL A 68 -8.97 6.28 -2.68
C VAL A 68 -8.74 5.01 -3.49
N LYS A 69 -9.05 5.04 -4.78
CA LYS A 69 -8.68 3.98 -5.72
C LYS A 69 -7.51 4.46 -6.56
N ILE A 70 -6.41 3.72 -6.55
CA ILE A 70 -5.23 4.01 -7.37
C ILE A 70 -5.52 3.56 -8.80
N LYS A 71 -5.34 4.44 -9.79
CA LYS A 71 -5.70 4.20 -11.21
C LYS A 71 -4.68 4.83 -12.15
N GLY A 72 -4.70 4.40 -13.42
CA GLY A 72 -3.87 4.98 -14.48
C GLY A 72 -2.38 4.92 -14.15
N ASP A 73 -1.65 6.00 -14.42
CA ASP A 73 -0.20 6.07 -14.20
C ASP A 73 0.21 5.80 -12.74
N GLU A 74 -0.62 6.21 -11.77
CA GLU A 74 -0.38 5.92 -10.35
C GLU A 74 -0.45 4.41 -10.06
N PHE A 75 -1.34 3.70 -10.76
CA PHE A 75 -1.47 2.25 -10.60
C PHE A 75 -0.26 1.53 -11.19
N ASP A 76 0.23 1.99 -12.34
CA ASP A 76 1.45 1.44 -12.95
C ASP A 76 2.71 1.72 -12.11
N ALA A 77 2.80 2.91 -11.51
CA ALA A 77 3.85 3.25 -10.55
C ALA A 77 3.79 2.36 -9.31
N TYR A 78 2.59 2.18 -8.73
CA TYR A 78 2.37 1.29 -7.60
C TYR A 78 2.81 -0.14 -7.91
N LEU A 79 2.44 -0.68 -9.08
CA LEU A 79 2.80 -2.03 -9.50
C LEU A 79 4.32 -2.22 -9.60
N LYS A 80 5.05 -1.23 -10.16
CA LYS A 80 6.52 -1.30 -10.22
C LYS A 80 7.16 -1.34 -8.84
N LEU A 81 6.64 -0.54 -7.90
CA LEU A 81 7.14 -0.49 -6.53
C LEU A 81 6.86 -1.80 -5.77
N THR A 82 5.67 -2.38 -5.91
CA THR A 82 5.34 -3.66 -5.27
C THR A 82 6.10 -4.84 -5.86
N LEU A 83 6.39 -4.83 -7.17
CA LEU A 83 7.28 -5.82 -7.79
C LEU A 83 8.69 -5.75 -7.20
N LYS A 84 9.24 -4.54 -6.99
CA LYS A 84 10.54 -4.35 -6.33
C LYS A 84 10.54 -4.93 -4.91
N LEU A 85 9.49 -4.69 -4.14
CA LEU A 85 9.34 -5.21 -2.76
C LEU A 85 9.12 -6.73 -2.70
N ASN A 86 8.61 -7.36 -3.76
CA ASN A 86 8.39 -8.80 -3.82
C ASN A 86 9.51 -9.56 -4.56
N SER A 87 10.49 -8.83 -5.10
CA SER A 87 11.60 -9.36 -5.88
C SER A 87 12.53 -10.27 -5.06
N TYR A 88 13.25 -11.15 -5.76
CA TYR A 88 14.25 -12.01 -5.14
C TYR A 88 15.37 -11.17 -4.51
N GLU A 89 15.78 -10.11 -5.20
CA GLU A 89 16.83 -9.19 -4.80
C GLU A 89 16.49 -8.52 -3.48
N TYR A 90 15.26 -8.05 -3.32
CA TYR A 90 14.80 -7.48 -2.06
C TYR A 90 14.77 -8.53 -0.93
N LYS A 91 14.20 -9.72 -1.19
CA LYS A 91 14.09 -10.80 -0.20
C LYS A 91 15.45 -11.30 0.28
N ASN A 92 16.43 -11.35 -0.61
CA ASN A 92 17.80 -11.81 -0.33
C ASN A 92 18.78 -10.65 -0.02
N LYS A 93 18.27 -9.43 0.19
CA LYS A 93 19.08 -8.25 0.56
C LYS A 93 20.18 -7.90 -0.46
N LEU A 94 19.95 -8.23 -1.74
CA LEU A 94 20.84 -7.87 -2.86
C LEU A 94 20.67 -6.41 -3.29
N ILE A 95 19.60 -5.76 -2.82
CA ILE A 95 19.38 -4.31 -2.94
C ILE A 95 19.20 -3.70 -1.55
N ASN A 96 19.38 -2.38 -1.45
CA ASN A 96 19.08 -1.66 -0.22
C ASN A 96 17.57 -1.69 0.06
N ARG A 97 17.18 -2.46 1.07
CA ARG A 97 15.79 -2.61 1.50
C ARG A 97 15.17 -1.30 1.96
N LYS A 98 15.94 -0.48 2.67
CA LYS A 98 15.44 0.80 3.19
C LYS A 98 15.02 1.72 2.05
N ASP A 99 15.83 1.79 1.00
CA ASP A 99 15.53 2.63 -0.16
C ASP A 99 14.27 2.11 -0.88
N ALA A 100 14.15 0.79 -1.08
CA ALA A 100 12.96 0.20 -1.69
C ALA A 100 11.68 0.42 -0.87
N GLU A 101 11.74 0.23 0.45
CA GLU A 101 10.63 0.50 1.37
C GLU A 101 10.28 2.00 1.39
N GLN A 102 11.29 2.89 1.38
CA GLN A 102 11.10 4.33 1.39
C GLN A 102 10.48 4.85 0.09
N ASP A 103 10.90 4.36 -1.08
CA ASP A 103 10.28 4.69 -2.38
C ASP A 103 8.77 4.40 -2.36
N TYR A 104 8.41 3.22 -1.85
CA TYR A 104 7.02 2.78 -1.72
C TYR A 104 6.23 3.65 -0.75
N VAL A 105 6.79 3.91 0.43
CA VAL A 105 6.12 4.73 1.46
C VAL A 105 5.95 6.18 0.99
N HIS A 106 6.95 6.77 0.36
CA HIS A 106 6.88 8.12 -0.19
C HIS A 106 5.81 8.24 -1.29
N PHE A 107 5.73 7.25 -2.18
CA PHE A 107 4.69 7.20 -3.20
C PHE A 107 3.29 7.16 -2.57
N ILE A 108 3.05 6.32 -1.56
CA ILE A 108 1.74 6.27 -0.91
C ILE A 108 1.43 7.57 -0.16
N LEU A 109 2.42 8.17 0.49
CA LEU A 109 2.25 9.45 1.18
C LEU A 109 1.88 10.58 0.21
N SER A 110 2.45 10.63 -0.99
CA SER A 110 2.09 11.65 -1.97
C SER A 110 0.61 11.52 -2.36
N LEU A 111 0.10 10.30 -2.53
CA LEU A 111 -1.33 10.04 -2.77
C LEU A 111 -2.20 10.44 -1.58
N VAL A 112 -1.74 10.20 -0.34
CA VAL A 112 -2.46 10.64 0.86
C VAL A 112 -2.55 12.16 0.91
N ILE A 113 -1.45 12.87 0.71
CA ILE A 113 -1.40 14.35 0.72
C ILE A 113 -2.27 14.95 -0.37
N ALA A 114 -2.39 14.28 -1.53
CA ALA A 114 -3.26 14.71 -2.61
C ALA A 114 -4.76 14.55 -2.29
N ASN A 115 -5.12 13.54 -1.49
CA ASN A 115 -6.52 13.12 -1.31
C ASN A 115 -7.12 13.45 0.08
N TYR A 116 -6.30 13.68 1.09
CA TYR A 116 -6.72 13.89 2.48
C TYR A 116 -6.29 15.27 3.00
N ASN A 117 -7.06 15.80 3.95
CA ASN A 117 -6.64 16.91 4.80
C ASN A 117 -6.12 16.33 6.10
N LEU A 118 -4.80 16.14 6.15
CA LEU A 118 -4.12 15.86 7.40
C LEU A 118 -3.80 17.23 8.00
N ASN A 119 -4.68 17.71 8.89
CA ASN A 119 -4.46 18.93 9.67
C ASN A 119 -3.48 18.64 10.81
#